data_AF-X0VTM9-F1
#
_entry.id   AF-X0VTM9-F1
#
_cell.length_a   1.000
_cell.length_b   1.000
_cell.length_c   1.000
_cell.angle_alpha   90.00
_cell.angle_beta   90.00
_cell.angle_gamma   90.00
#
_symmetry.space_group_name_H-M   'P 1'
#
loop_
_entity.id
_entity.type
_entity.pdbx_description
1 polymer ?
#
loop_
_entity_poly.entity_id
_entity_poly.type
_entity_poly.pdbx_seq_one_letter_code
_entity_poly.pdbx_strand_id
1 'polypeptide(L)'
;MRDSSIEIDPEAASFFTLDRQHLIERAPASKAIDVVDDILGLNAQGALNYQLSLWNRVSDLDRRFIPNSLFEDRSLVRTWLMRDTVHIVPAHRLPRLRSALRESLLREWNRWTVKTGAKEDPSSWEPRYAKVLRALEGEPLTVS
;
A
#
# COMPACT_ATOMS: atom_id res chain seq x y z
N MET A 1 -2.21 22.29 32.00
CA MET A 1 -1.09 21.58 31.35
C MET A 1 -0.31 22.60 30.56
N ARG A 2 1.01 22.68 30.75
CA ARG A 2 1.85 23.61 29.97
C ARG A 2 1.91 23.11 28.53
N ASP A 3 1.55 23.96 27.60
CA ASP A 3 1.82 23.81 26.19
C ASP A 3 3.32 23.99 25.99
N SER A 4 4.07 22.88 26.02
CA SER A 4 5.47 22.86 25.63
C SER A 4 5.52 22.57 24.13
N SER A 5 5.18 23.57 23.32
CA SER A 5 5.41 23.49 21.89
C SER A 5 6.91 23.44 21.63
N ILE A 6 7.33 22.43 20.87
CA ILE A 6 8.70 22.35 20.35
C ILE A 6 8.63 22.93 18.96
N GLU A 7 9.29 24.07 18.74
CA GLU A 7 9.48 24.61 17.41
C GLU A 7 10.59 23.81 16.71
N ILE A 8 10.29 23.36 15.49
CA ILE A 8 11.23 22.64 14.64
C ILE A 8 11.38 23.45 13.35
N ASP A 9 12.63 23.70 12.97
CA ASP A 9 12.96 24.32 11.70
C ASP A 9 12.45 23.46 10.51
N PRO A 10 11.73 24.05 9.53
CA PRO A 10 11.20 23.29 8.39
C PRO A 10 12.25 22.56 7.56
N GLU A 11 13.47 23.10 7.45
CA GLU A 11 14.56 22.43 6.75
C GLU A 11 15.02 21.19 7.52
N ALA A 12 15.21 21.30 8.84
CA ALA A 12 15.49 20.16 9.71
C ALA A 12 14.39 19.06 9.62
N ALA A 13 13.11 19.44 9.61
CA ALA A 13 12.01 18.49 9.45
C ALA A 13 12.02 17.80 8.07
N SER A 14 12.40 18.53 7.02
CA SER A 14 12.52 18.01 5.66
C SER A 14 13.66 17.01 5.56
N PHE A 15 14.84 17.34 6.07
CA PHE A 15 15.98 16.42 6.12
C PHE A 15 15.67 15.16 6.90
N PHE A 16 15.06 15.30 8.09
CA PHE A 16 14.62 14.15 8.88
C PHE A 16 13.65 13.25 8.11
N THR A 17 12.71 13.85 7.37
CA THR A 17 11.75 13.09 6.56
C THR A 17 12.44 12.38 5.40
N LEU A 18 13.34 13.04 4.67
CA LEU A 18 14.09 12.44 3.56
C LEU A 18 14.98 11.28 4.04
N ASP A 19 15.62 11.44 5.19
CA ASP A 19 16.45 10.41 5.81
C ASP A 19 15.61 9.17 6.18
N ARG A 20 14.49 9.37 6.90
CA ARG A 20 13.56 8.28 7.24
C ARG A 20 12.91 7.61 6.03
N GLN A 21 12.90 8.27 4.87
CA GLN A 21 12.42 7.73 3.60
C GLN A 21 13.53 7.13 2.73
N HIS A 22 14.76 7.02 3.23
CA HIS A 22 15.91 6.46 2.50
C HIS A 22 16.25 7.24 1.22
N LEU A 23 16.05 8.56 1.24
CA LEU A 23 16.31 9.46 0.10
C LEU A 23 17.60 10.27 0.26
N ILE A 24 18.15 10.34 1.48
CA ILE A 24 19.50 10.89 1.72
C ILE A 24 20.54 9.81 1.46
N GLU A 25 20.38 8.66 2.09
CA GLU A 25 21.19 7.47 1.87
C GLU A 25 20.30 6.30 1.45
N ARG A 26 20.69 5.63 0.36
CA ARG A 26 19.97 4.45 -0.13
C ARG A 26 20.35 3.24 0.72
N ALA A 27 19.35 2.50 1.17
CA ALA A 27 19.56 1.26 1.91
C ALA A 27 20.10 0.15 1.01
N PRO A 28 20.84 -0.85 1.54
CA PRO A 28 21.26 -2.01 0.76
C PRO A 28 20.07 -2.88 0.32
N ALA A 29 20.23 -3.64 -0.77
CA ALA A 29 19.18 -4.52 -1.31
C ALA A 29 18.57 -5.49 -0.28
N SER A 30 19.36 -5.97 0.69
CA SER A 30 18.89 -6.84 1.79
C SER A 30 17.86 -6.19 2.71
N LYS A 31 17.71 -4.87 2.63
CA LYS A 31 16.77 -4.05 3.42
C LYS A 31 15.55 -3.57 2.63
N ALA A 32 15.37 -4.04 1.40
CA ALA A 32 14.30 -3.55 0.54
C ALA A 32 12.88 -3.71 1.13
N ILE A 33 12.57 -4.81 1.82
CA ILE A 33 11.27 -4.97 2.50
C ILE A 33 11.11 -3.97 3.65
N ASP A 34 12.15 -3.77 4.45
CA ASP A 34 12.16 -2.80 5.56
C ASP A 34 11.90 -1.38 5.03
N VAL A 35 12.52 -1.02 3.90
CA VAL A 35 12.31 0.27 3.23
C VAL A 35 10.87 0.45 2.77
N VAL A 36 10.25 -0.58 2.17
CA VAL A 36 8.84 -0.54 1.77
C VAL A 36 7.94 -0.36 3.00
N ASP A 37 8.29 -0.97 4.13
CA ASP A 37 7.56 -0.81 5.39
C ASP A 37 7.69 0.61 5.98
N ASP A 38 8.92 1.13 6.04
CA ASP A 38 9.24 2.46 6.59
C ASP A 38 8.45 3.57 5.90
N ILE A 39 8.20 3.44 4.59
CA ILE A 39 7.43 4.42 3.80
C ILE A 39 5.94 4.09 3.69
N LEU A 40 5.45 3.09 4.43
CA LEU A 40 4.06 2.61 4.43
C LEU A 40 3.56 2.14 3.05
N GLY A 41 4.46 1.61 2.23
CA GLY A 41 4.16 1.03 0.93
C GLY A 41 4.46 1.92 -0.27
N LEU A 42 4.48 1.28 -1.42
CA LEU A 42 4.71 1.91 -2.72
C LEU A 42 3.36 2.14 -3.40
N ASN A 43 3.11 3.35 -3.91
CA ASN A 43 1.96 3.57 -4.78
C ASN A 43 2.17 2.84 -6.12
N ALA A 44 1.22 1.99 -6.48
CA ALA A 44 1.28 1.10 -7.63
C ALA A 44 0.06 1.25 -8.56
N GLN A 45 -0.54 2.44 -8.59
CA GLN A 45 -1.60 2.78 -9.54
C GLN A 45 -1.06 2.88 -10.98
N GLY A 46 0.13 3.48 -11.13
CA GLY A 46 0.87 3.52 -12.40
C GLY A 46 1.74 2.28 -12.58
N ALA A 47 1.91 1.83 -13.83
CA ALA A 47 2.56 0.55 -14.16
C ALA A 47 4.02 0.44 -13.69
N LEU A 48 4.76 1.55 -13.57
CA LEU A 48 6.19 1.56 -13.25
C LEU A 48 6.56 2.45 -12.05
N ASN A 49 5.61 3.20 -11.49
CA ASN A 49 5.91 4.20 -10.44
C ASN A 49 6.50 3.56 -9.18
N TYR A 50 6.02 2.37 -8.81
CA TYR A 50 6.50 1.64 -7.64
C TYR A 50 7.95 1.14 -7.79
N GLN A 51 8.36 0.75 -9.01
CA GLN A 51 9.73 0.32 -9.29
C GLN A 51 10.71 1.49 -9.12
N LEU A 52 10.41 2.63 -9.74
CA LEU A 52 11.25 3.83 -9.63
C LEU A 52 11.32 4.36 -8.19
N SER A 53 10.18 4.36 -7.49
CA SER A 53 10.10 4.78 -6.10
C SER A 53 11.02 3.95 -5.19
N LEU A 54 11.05 2.62 -5.36
CA LEU A 54 11.93 1.76 -4.57
C LEU A 54 13.39 1.86 -5.01
N TRP A 55 13.66 1.95 -6.32
CA TRP A 55 15.01 2.07 -6.88
C TRP A 55 15.74 3.31 -6.33
N ASN A 56 15.04 4.44 -6.21
CA ASN A 56 15.59 5.67 -5.62
C ASN A 56 15.98 5.54 -4.13
N ARG A 57 15.52 4.49 -3.44
CA ARG A 57 15.69 4.28 -2.00
C ARG A 57 16.58 3.10 -1.64
N VAL A 58 16.82 2.20 -2.59
CA VAL A 58 17.55 0.95 -2.35
C VAL A 58 18.64 0.78 -3.39
N SER A 59 19.90 0.64 -2.95
CA SER A 59 21.05 0.33 -3.80
C SER A 59 21.04 -1.13 -4.26
N ASP A 60 21.60 -1.37 -5.45
CA ASP A 60 21.76 -2.71 -6.04
C ASP A 60 20.48 -3.57 -6.11
N LEU A 61 19.32 -2.91 -6.24
CA LEU A 61 18.02 -3.57 -6.30
C LEU A 61 17.83 -4.33 -7.62
N ASP A 62 17.64 -5.65 -7.55
CA ASP A 62 17.23 -6.48 -8.69
C ASP A 62 15.82 -6.06 -9.16
N ARG A 63 15.63 -5.85 -10.46
CA ARG A 63 14.33 -5.54 -11.08
C ARG A 63 13.23 -6.57 -10.78
N ARG A 64 13.63 -7.82 -10.53
CA ARG A 64 12.76 -8.95 -10.18
C ARG A 64 12.38 -8.98 -8.70
N PHE A 65 13.00 -8.14 -7.86
CA PHE A 65 12.71 -8.11 -6.43
C PHE A 65 11.21 -8.00 -6.14
N ILE A 66 10.53 -7.03 -6.76
CA ILE A 66 9.09 -6.81 -6.52
C ILE A 66 8.23 -7.97 -7.06
N PRO A 67 8.38 -8.41 -8.33
CA PRO A 67 7.68 -9.60 -8.83
C PRO A 67 7.90 -10.85 -7.96
N ASN A 68 9.15 -11.16 -7.60
CA ASN A 68 9.46 -12.32 -6.76
C ASN A 68 8.80 -12.19 -5.39
N SER A 69 8.89 -11.01 -4.78
CA SER A 69 8.28 -10.74 -3.47
C SER A 69 6.74 -10.80 -3.50
N LEU A 70 6.10 -10.49 -4.63
CA LEU A 70 4.66 -10.56 -4.79
C LEU A 70 4.15 -11.99 -5.06
N PHE A 71 4.84 -12.72 -5.94
CA PHE A 71 4.30 -13.97 -6.50
C PHE A 71 4.97 -15.22 -5.94
N GLU A 72 6.29 -15.18 -5.73
CA GLU A 72 7.07 -16.32 -5.24
C GLU A 72 7.11 -16.33 -3.70
N ASP A 73 7.73 -15.31 -3.10
CA ASP A 73 7.96 -15.26 -1.66
C ASP A 73 6.72 -14.84 -0.87
N ARG A 74 5.77 -14.17 -1.55
CA ARG A 74 4.54 -13.59 -0.98
C ARG A 74 4.79 -12.69 0.24
N SER A 75 5.96 -12.07 0.29
CA SER A 75 6.38 -11.12 1.32
C SER A 75 5.77 -9.73 1.11
N LEU A 76 5.37 -9.42 -0.12
CA LEU A 76 4.62 -8.22 -0.48
C LEU A 76 3.20 -8.59 -0.94
N VAL A 77 2.27 -7.64 -0.79
CA VAL A 77 0.91 -7.73 -1.31
C VAL A 77 0.54 -6.45 -2.04
N ARG A 78 -0.14 -6.59 -3.20
CA ARG A 78 -0.65 -5.49 -4.00
C ARG A 78 -2.17 -5.39 -3.84
N THR A 79 -2.68 -4.27 -3.34
CA THR A 79 -4.13 -4.09 -3.13
C THR A 79 -4.51 -2.60 -2.98
N TRP A 80 -5.81 -2.29 -3.01
CA TRP A 80 -6.32 -0.94 -2.73
C TRP A 80 -6.15 -0.59 -1.25
N LEU A 81 -5.48 0.54 -0.99
CA LEU A 81 -5.22 1.06 0.36
C LEU A 81 -5.43 2.58 0.40
N MET A 82 -4.40 3.36 0.71
CA MET A 82 -4.53 4.79 0.99
C MET A 82 -5.21 5.53 -0.18
N ARG A 83 -6.22 6.34 0.15
CA ARG A 83 -6.94 7.20 -0.82
C ARG A 83 -7.49 6.43 -2.03
N ASP A 84 -7.98 5.20 -1.82
CA ASP A 84 -8.57 4.33 -2.85
C ASP A 84 -7.64 4.00 -4.04
N THR A 85 -6.32 4.12 -3.86
CA THR A 85 -5.34 3.76 -4.89
C THR A 85 -4.63 2.45 -4.56
N VAL A 86 -4.15 1.78 -5.60
CA VAL A 86 -3.42 0.52 -5.46
C VAL A 86 -2.03 0.78 -4.87
N HIS A 87 -1.67 0.03 -3.84
CA HIS A 87 -0.36 0.07 -3.18
C HIS A 87 0.24 -1.32 -3.08
N ILE A 88 1.57 -1.39 -2.97
CA ILE A 88 2.34 -2.57 -2.62
C ILE A 88 2.90 -2.37 -1.21
N VAL A 89 2.58 -3.27 -0.28
CA VAL A 89 2.98 -3.21 1.14
C VAL A 89 3.53 -4.56 1.60
N PRO A 90 4.28 -4.62 2.71
CA PRO A 90 4.64 -5.89 3.32
C PRO A 90 3.37 -6.65 3.73
N ALA A 91 3.31 -7.94 3.43
CA ALA A 91 2.14 -8.78 3.69
C ALA A 91 1.72 -8.73 5.17
N HIS A 92 2.70 -8.71 6.09
CA HIS A 92 2.45 -8.65 7.53
C HIS A 92 1.80 -7.32 8.01
N ARG A 93 1.90 -6.23 7.23
CA ARG A 93 1.24 -4.95 7.55
C ARG A 93 -0.21 -4.90 7.11
N LEU A 94 -0.62 -5.75 6.16
CA LEU A 94 -1.94 -5.69 5.55
C LEU A 94 -3.09 -5.70 6.57
N PRO A 95 -3.11 -6.55 7.62
CA PRO A 95 -4.20 -6.54 8.60
C PRO A 95 -4.36 -5.20 9.32
N ARG A 96 -3.24 -4.59 9.72
CA ARG A 96 -3.23 -3.29 10.43
C ARG A 96 -3.69 -2.16 9.51
N LEU A 97 -3.15 -2.11 8.29
CA LEU A 97 -3.53 -1.09 7.30
C LEU A 97 -5.01 -1.24 6.90
N ARG A 98 -5.48 -2.46 6.66
CA ARG A 98 -6.89 -2.70 6.33
C ARG A 98 -7.83 -2.31 7.47
N SER A 99 -7.47 -2.60 8.72
CA SER A 99 -8.26 -2.17 9.87
C SER A 99 -8.35 -0.65 9.97
N ALA A 100 -7.22 0.05 9.82
CA ALA A 100 -7.16 1.51 9.92
C ALA A 100 -7.88 2.23 8.76
N LEU A 101 -7.87 1.63 7.57
CA LEU A 101 -8.43 2.23 6.35
C LEU A 101 -9.85 1.75 6.03
N ARG A 102 -10.41 0.81 6.80
CA ARG A 102 -11.69 0.15 6.47
C ARG A 102 -12.81 1.15 6.19
N GLU A 103 -13.00 2.11 7.10
CA GLU A 103 -14.10 3.06 6.98
C GLU A 103 -13.98 3.98 5.78
N SER A 104 -12.79 4.54 5.52
CA SER A 104 -12.57 5.45 4.40
C SER A 104 -12.73 4.73 3.06
N LEU A 105 -12.12 3.54 2.93
CA LEU A 105 -12.24 2.69 1.74
C LEU A 105 -13.68 2.30 1.44
N LEU A 106 -14.44 1.87 2.45
CA LEU A 106 -15.83 1.47 2.24
C LEU A 106 -16.73 2.66 1.95
N ARG A 107 -16.52 3.80 2.61
CA ARG A 107 -17.35 4.99 2.44
C ARG A 107 -17.30 5.53 1.01
N GLU A 108 -16.10 5.80 0.50
CA GLU A 108 -15.96 6.36 -0.85
C GLU A 108 -16.38 5.36 -1.92
N TRP A 109 -16.00 4.08 -1.76
CA TRP A 109 -16.40 3.04 -2.69
C TRP A 109 -17.93 2.84 -2.73
N ASN A 110 -18.59 2.77 -1.58
CA ASN A 110 -20.05 2.62 -1.51
C ASN A 110 -20.75 3.86 -2.07
N ARG A 111 -20.30 5.07 -1.72
CA ARG A 111 -20.85 6.31 -2.27
C ARG A 111 -20.78 6.33 -3.79
N TRP A 112 -19.63 5.98 -4.36
CA TRP A 112 -19.44 5.98 -5.81
C TRP A 112 -20.28 4.89 -6.49
N THR A 113 -20.26 3.65 -5.98
CA THR A 113 -20.99 2.52 -6.58
C THR A 113 -22.51 2.66 -6.49
N VAL A 114 -23.05 3.26 -5.41
CA VAL A 114 -24.48 3.59 -5.34
C VAL A 114 -24.82 4.72 -6.30
N LYS A 115 -23.99 5.79 -6.34
CA LYS A 115 -24.20 6.92 -7.26
C LYS A 115 -24.21 6.49 -8.73
N THR A 116 -23.39 5.51 -9.12
CA THR A 116 -23.31 5.01 -10.50
C THR A 116 -24.33 3.91 -10.80
N GLY A 117 -25.14 3.48 -9.83
CA GLY A 117 -26.12 2.41 -9.98
C GLY A 117 -25.54 0.99 -10.00
N ALA A 118 -24.25 0.83 -9.70
CA ALA A 118 -23.62 -0.49 -9.57
C ALA A 118 -24.05 -1.24 -8.30
N LYS A 119 -24.50 -0.49 -7.28
CA LYS A 119 -25.17 -0.99 -6.07
C LYS A 119 -26.50 -0.27 -5.89
N GLU A 120 -27.50 -0.97 -5.37
CA GLU A 120 -28.75 -0.35 -4.90
C GLU A 120 -28.52 0.39 -3.57
N ASP A 121 -27.69 -0.19 -2.71
CA ASP A 121 -27.32 0.30 -1.38
C ASP A 121 -25.91 -0.20 -0.98
N PRO A 122 -25.28 0.34 0.08
CA PRO A 122 -23.94 -0.07 0.51
C PRO A 122 -23.74 -1.58 0.69
N SER A 123 -24.78 -2.30 1.14
CA SER A 123 -24.75 -3.74 1.45
C SER A 123 -25.01 -4.66 0.26
N SER A 124 -25.41 -4.14 -0.91
CA SER A 124 -25.88 -4.95 -2.05
C SER A 124 -24.91 -6.06 -2.51
N TRP A 125 -23.61 -5.96 -2.19
CA TRP A 125 -22.59 -6.96 -2.55
C TRP A 125 -22.14 -7.87 -1.41
N GLU A 126 -22.53 -7.63 -0.16
CA GLU A 126 -22.14 -8.47 0.98
C GLU A 126 -22.47 -9.96 0.80
N PRO A 127 -23.64 -10.34 0.23
CA PRO A 127 -23.95 -11.75 -0.03
C PRO A 127 -22.99 -12.44 -1.03
N ARG A 128 -22.18 -11.66 -1.77
CA ARG A 128 -21.20 -12.18 -2.73
C ARG A 128 -19.82 -12.41 -2.10
N TYR A 129 -19.51 -11.83 -0.94
CA TYR A 129 -18.15 -11.88 -0.37
C TYR A 129 -17.66 -13.31 -0.15
N ALA A 130 -18.47 -14.16 0.49
CA ALA A 130 -18.11 -15.56 0.69
C ALA A 130 -17.96 -16.35 -0.63
N LYS A 131 -18.71 -15.97 -1.68
CA LYS A 131 -18.57 -16.59 -3.01
C LYS A 131 -17.25 -16.18 -3.68
N VAL A 132 -16.87 -14.91 -3.58
CA VAL A 132 -15.59 -14.41 -4.10
C VAL A 132 -14.42 -15.08 -3.37
N LEU A 133 -14.46 -15.15 -2.04
CA LEU A 133 -13.41 -15.81 -1.26
C LEU A 133 -13.26 -17.28 -1.67
N ARG A 134 -14.35 -18.04 -1.76
CA ARG A 134 -14.32 -19.44 -2.24
C ARG A 134 -13.78 -19.58 -3.65
N ALA A 135 -14.14 -18.67 -4.56
CA ALA A 135 -13.61 -18.68 -5.93
C ALA A 135 -12.09 -18.44 -5.97
N LEU A 136 -11.55 -17.69 -5.01
CA LEU A 136 -10.13 -17.35 -4.90
C LEU A 136 -9.32 -18.32 -4.01
N GLU A 137 -9.94 -19.37 -3.43
CA GLU A 137 -9.24 -20.37 -2.61
C GLU A 137 -8.29 -21.26 -3.42
N GLY A 138 -8.60 -21.47 -4.70
CA GLY A 138 -7.81 -22.29 -5.62
C GLY A 138 -6.68 -21.51 -6.27
N GLU A 139 -6.84 -21.24 -7.57
CA GLU A 139 -5.82 -20.58 -8.39
C GLU A 139 -6.13 -19.08 -8.59
N PRO A 140 -5.12 -18.25 -8.89
CA PRO A 140 -5.34 -16.87 -9.30
C PRO A 140 -6.29 -16.78 -10.49
N LEU A 141 -7.31 -15.93 -10.39
CA LEU A 141 -8.29 -15.70 -11.45
C LEU A 141 -8.06 -14.34 -12.12
N THR A 142 -8.29 -14.26 -13.42
CA THR A 142 -8.31 -13.01 -14.17
C THR A 142 -9.75 -12.54 -14.40
N VAL A 143 -9.98 -11.23 -14.34
CA VAL A 143 -11.26 -10.65 -14.77
C VAL A 143 -11.20 -10.50 -16.29
N SER A 144 -12.01 -11.30 -17.00
CA SER A 144 -12.19 -11.25 -18.46
C SER A 144 -13.51 -10.58 -18.83
#